data_AF-A0AAV1FBC4-F1
#
_entry.id   AF-A0AAV1FBC4-F1
#
_cell.length_a   1.000
_cell.length_b   1.000
_cell.length_c   1.000
_cell.angle_alpha   90.00
_cell.angle_beta   90.00
_cell.angle_gamma   90.00
#
_symmetry.space_group_name_H-M   'P 1'
#
loop_
_entity.id
_entity.type
_entity.pdbx_description
1 polymer ?
#
loop_
_entity_poly.entity_id
_entity_poly.type
_entity_poly.pdbx_seq_one_letter_code
_entity_poly.pdbx_strand_id
1 'polypeptide(L)'
;MKKNKEKGGKGVPDLGLFLKSRYASLAIRAAMAPSRNPKTAALTRFWMGSYLQRLKILPVDLRIPVSFNLPPAYLLIQKFLKHFKLEEEQLDILTNHRSLISVVQEREPVSPVRGLALGEPSTVWRNVNHPALPNRLRDLSWMVAHEILPVRSVMHSRGMSTSSLCPRPGCGAPESVRHLLWECSAAVEQWALAGTLQFPCLPAREVLTAQLVLYGVSHEQQPPKDFSQQWLTLAAIKDAIWTSRNLLVRKHKQIPPVAVLRMAAATVTMAGAAGGRPRKQPQRRIASVPIRTKEPELHGKSSKQQQPGSPGVAGGKEQQGGGLL
;
A
#
# COMPACT_ATOMS: atom_id res chain seq x y z
N MET A 1 3.71 5.13 4.25
CA MET A 1 2.28 5.01 4.62
C MET A 1 1.65 4.01 3.69
N LYS A 2 0.81 3.11 4.20
CA LYS A 2 0.32 1.93 3.46
C LYS A 2 -1.15 2.15 3.13
N LYS A 3 -1.57 1.90 1.89
CA LYS A 3 -3.00 1.95 1.54
C LYS A 3 -3.75 0.91 2.37
N ASN A 4 -4.89 1.28 2.94
CA ASN A 4 -5.72 0.35 3.72
C ASN A 4 -6.08 -0.86 2.86
N LYS A 5 -6.00 -2.04 3.47
CA LYS A 5 -6.27 -3.31 2.79
C LYS A 5 -7.68 -3.36 2.22
N GLU A 6 -8.66 -2.85 2.95
CA GLU A 6 -10.08 -2.75 2.54
C GLU A 6 -10.32 -1.85 1.32
N LYS A 7 -9.38 -0.94 1.01
CA LYS A 7 -9.44 -0.09 -0.18
C LYS A 7 -8.80 -0.75 -1.42
N GLY A 8 -8.37 -2.02 -1.30
CA GLY A 8 -7.69 -2.79 -2.35
C GLY A 8 -6.17 -2.73 -2.33
N GLY A 9 -5.59 -2.16 -1.26
CA GLY A 9 -4.14 -2.13 -1.06
C GLY A 9 -3.58 -3.49 -0.65
N LYS A 10 -2.34 -3.78 -1.06
CA LYS A 10 -1.57 -4.96 -0.61
C LYS A 10 -0.86 -4.75 0.74
N GLY A 11 -1.13 -3.61 1.41
CA GLY A 11 -0.35 -3.16 2.58
C GLY A 11 1.07 -2.69 2.23
N VAL A 12 1.35 -2.48 0.94
CA VAL A 12 2.57 -1.85 0.44
C VAL A 12 2.35 -0.33 0.41
N PRO A 13 3.39 0.49 0.65
CA PRO A 13 3.27 1.92 0.47
C PRO A 13 2.86 2.28 -0.96
N ASP A 14 1.84 3.12 -1.10
CA ASP A 14 1.52 3.72 -2.40
C ASP A 14 2.56 4.80 -2.67
N LEU A 15 3.52 4.47 -3.53
CA LEU A 15 4.62 5.37 -3.87
C LEU A 15 4.10 6.60 -4.63
N GLY A 16 3.12 6.44 -5.51
CA GLY A 16 2.57 7.53 -6.30
C GLY A 16 1.87 8.55 -5.41
N LEU A 17 1.02 8.06 -4.50
CA LEU A 17 0.37 8.90 -3.51
C LEU A 17 1.39 9.57 -2.59
N PHE A 18 2.36 8.80 -2.08
CA PHE A 18 3.40 9.33 -1.21
C PHE A 18 4.19 10.48 -1.86
N LEU A 19 4.61 10.31 -3.11
CA LEU A 19 5.36 11.33 -3.84
C LEU A 19 4.51 12.57 -4.11
N LYS A 20 3.25 12.41 -4.52
CA LYS A 20 2.32 13.54 -4.74
C LYS A 20 2.07 14.33 -3.45
N SER A 21 1.74 13.67 -2.35
CA SER A 21 1.53 14.33 -1.06
C SER A 21 2.80 15.01 -0.55
N ARG A 22 3.96 14.37 -0.71
CA ARG A 22 5.24 14.96 -0.33
C ARG A 22 5.56 16.20 -1.15
N TYR A 23 5.40 16.11 -2.47
CA TYR A 23 5.62 17.23 -3.38
C TYR A 23 4.70 18.41 -3.08
N ALA A 24 3.39 18.16 -2.90
CA ALA A 24 2.42 19.17 -2.51
C ALA A 24 2.81 19.85 -1.17
N SER A 25 3.10 19.07 -0.13
CA SER A 25 3.45 19.62 1.18
C SER A 25 4.74 20.45 1.17
N LEU A 26 5.74 20.03 0.38
CA LEU A 26 7.01 20.74 0.27
C LEU A 26 6.83 22.07 -0.46
N ALA A 27 6.05 22.10 -1.54
CA ALA A 27 5.77 23.33 -2.27
C ALA A 27 4.97 24.34 -1.41
N ILE A 28 3.91 23.88 -0.74
CA ILE A 28 3.11 24.73 0.16
C ILE A 28 3.99 25.26 1.31
N ARG A 29 4.78 24.40 1.94
CA ARG A 29 5.69 24.81 3.01
C ARG A 29 6.76 25.79 2.54
N ALA A 30 7.34 25.58 1.35
CA ALA A 30 8.32 26.51 0.78
C ALA A 30 7.69 27.89 0.50
N ALA A 31 6.45 27.93 0.04
CA ALA A 31 5.71 29.16 -0.17
C ALA A 31 5.36 29.89 1.14
N MET A 32 5.28 29.19 2.26
CA MET A 32 4.99 29.80 3.58
C MET A 32 6.24 30.24 4.34
N ALA A 33 7.35 29.49 4.24
CA ALA A 33 8.55 29.71 5.04
C ALA A 33 9.74 30.11 4.15
N PRO A 34 9.87 31.40 3.77
CA PRO A 34 10.91 31.86 2.84
C PRO A 34 12.33 31.65 3.35
N SER A 35 12.52 31.58 4.67
CA SER A 35 13.84 31.63 5.32
C SER A 35 14.72 30.39 5.08
N ARG A 36 14.14 29.22 4.78
CA ARG A 36 14.94 27.99 4.60
C ARG A 36 15.56 27.84 3.21
N ASN A 37 14.93 28.41 2.17
CA ASN A 37 15.44 28.38 0.81
C ASN A 37 14.79 29.52 -0.01
N PRO A 38 15.40 30.71 -0.05
CA PRO A 38 14.75 31.91 -0.59
C PRO A 38 14.46 31.79 -2.09
N LYS A 39 15.35 31.17 -2.87
CA LYS A 39 15.16 30.97 -4.32
C LYS A 39 13.98 30.05 -4.62
N THR A 40 13.92 28.90 -3.94
CA THR A 40 12.82 27.93 -4.13
C THR A 40 11.47 28.51 -3.67
N ALA A 41 11.50 29.25 -2.56
CA ALA A 41 10.31 29.93 -2.04
C ALA A 41 9.83 31.03 -2.99
N ALA A 42 10.74 31.85 -3.54
CA ALA A 42 10.41 32.88 -4.52
C ALA A 42 9.82 32.27 -5.80
N LEU A 43 10.45 31.22 -6.36
CA LEU A 43 9.93 30.53 -7.54
C LEU A 43 8.55 29.91 -7.29
N THR A 44 8.35 29.30 -6.13
CA THR A 44 7.06 28.70 -5.78
C THR A 44 5.97 29.75 -5.58
N ARG A 45 6.29 30.90 -4.96
CA ARG A 45 5.36 32.03 -4.86
C ARG A 45 5.06 32.66 -6.21
N PHE A 46 6.06 32.81 -7.08
CA PHE A 46 5.84 33.32 -8.42
C PHE A 46 4.91 32.39 -9.20
N TRP A 47 5.24 31.10 -9.30
CA TRP A 47 4.48 30.19 -10.15
C TRP A 47 3.14 29.74 -9.57
N MET A 48 3.02 29.57 -8.24
CA MET A 48 1.84 29.02 -7.58
C MET A 48 1.11 30.04 -6.70
N GLY A 49 1.62 31.26 -6.58
CA GLY A 49 1.10 32.28 -5.66
C GLY A 49 -0.35 32.65 -5.93
N SER A 50 -0.74 32.86 -7.19
CA SER A 50 -2.13 33.14 -7.56
C SER A 50 -3.09 32.05 -7.09
N TYR A 51 -2.71 30.78 -7.23
CA TYR A 51 -3.50 29.65 -6.75
C TYR A 51 -3.54 29.59 -5.21
N LEU A 52 -2.41 29.77 -4.53
CA LEU A 52 -2.33 29.76 -3.06
C LEU A 52 -3.07 30.94 -2.41
N GLN A 53 -3.07 32.12 -3.04
CA GLN A 53 -3.85 33.28 -2.62
C GLN A 53 -5.35 33.00 -2.72
N ARG A 54 -5.80 32.36 -3.81
CA ARG A 54 -7.19 31.92 -3.97
C ARG A 54 -7.62 30.93 -2.89
N LEU A 55 -6.71 30.06 -2.44
CA LEU A 55 -6.93 29.14 -1.32
C LEU A 55 -6.79 29.81 0.06
N LYS A 56 -6.53 31.12 0.13
CA LYS A 56 -6.27 31.87 1.37
C LYS A 56 -5.09 31.32 2.20
N ILE A 57 -4.18 30.57 1.57
CA ILE A 57 -2.95 30.06 2.18
C ILE A 57 -1.89 31.16 2.27
N LEU A 58 -1.86 32.04 1.26
CA LEU A 58 -1.04 33.24 1.25
C LEU A 58 -1.92 34.49 1.25
N PRO A 59 -1.48 35.58 1.91
CA PRO A 59 -2.14 36.86 1.78
C PRO A 59 -2.04 37.38 0.34
N VAL A 60 -3.06 38.13 -0.08
CA VAL A 60 -3.02 38.87 -1.34
C VAL A 60 -2.12 40.07 -1.14
N ASP A 61 -0.99 40.10 -1.86
CA ASP A 61 -0.10 41.26 -1.93
C ASP A 61 0.23 41.55 -3.39
N LEU A 62 -0.28 42.67 -3.90
CA LEU A 62 -0.11 43.09 -5.29
C LEU A 62 1.32 43.57 -5.60
N ARG A 63 2.15 43.77 -4.57
CA ARG A 63 3.57 44.16 -4.74
C ARG A 63 4.46 42.97 -5.10
N ILE A 64 3.96 41.74 -4.91
CA ILE A 64 4.73 40.52 -5.17
C ILE A 64 4.27 39.93 -6.52
N PRO A 65 5.19 39.75 -7.49
CA PRO A 65 4.80 39.20 -8.79
C PRO A 65 4.34 37.75 -8.64
N VAL A 66 3.20 37.45 -9.27
CA VAL A 66 2.65 36.10 -9.38
C VAL A 66 2.31 35.81 -10.83
N SER A 67 2.48 34.55 -11.23
CA SER A 67 2.04 34.04 -12.51
C SER A 67 0.57 33.60 -12.41
N PHE A 68 -0.22 33.97 -13.42
CA PHE A 68 -1.56 33.42 -13.63
C PHE A 68 -1.50 32.09 -14.40
N ASN A 69 -0.39 31.83 -15.09
CA ASN A 69 -0.14 30.59 -15.79
C ASN A 69 0.56 29.60 -14.84
N LEU A 70 -0.11 28.49 -14.55
CA LEU A 70 0.42 27.44 -13.67
C LEU A 70 1.21 26.42 -14.52
N PRO A 71 2.53 26.25 -14.31
CA PRO A 71 3.30 25.27 -15.06
C PRO A 71 2.84 23.82 -14.78
N PRO A 72 3.12 22.85 -15.68
CA PRO A 72 2.74 21.45 -15.52
C PRO A 72 3.12 20.84 -14.17
N ALA A 73 4.29 21.21 -13.63
CA ALA A 73 4.75 20.74 -12.32
C ALA A 73 3.79 21.14 -11.19
N TYR A 74 3.31 22.39 -11.15
CA TYR A 74 2.39 22.89 -10.13
C TYR A 74 0.92 22.55 -10.43
N LEU A 75 0.55 22.33 -11.70
CA LEU A 75 -0.76 21.80 -12.08
C LEU A 75 -1.03 20.43 -11.46
N LEU A 76 0.01 19.61 -11.25
CA LEU A 76 -0.14 18.34 -10.52
C LEU A 76 -0.64 18.56 -9.09
N ILE A 77 -0.16 19.60 -8.40
CA ILE A 77 -0.60 19.94 -7.04
C ILE A 77 -2.05 20.38 -7.06
N GLN A 78 -2.42 21.31 -7.95
CA GLN A 78 -3.81 21.76 -8.07
C GLN A 78 -4.77 20.61 -8.35
N LYS A 79 -4.43 19.75 -9.33
CA LYS A 79 -5.24 18.55 -9.65
C LYS A 79 -5.35 17.61 -8.46
N PHE A 80 -4.24 17.41 -7.73
CA PHE A 80 -4.21 16.56 -6.54
C PHE A 80 -5.08 17.11 -5.40
N LEU A 81 -4.96 18.40 -5.08
CA LEU A 81 -5.76 19.04 -4.03
C LEU A 81 -7.24 19.00 -4.37
N LYS A 82 -7.62 19.34 -5.61
CA LYS A 82 -9.02 19.26 -6.07
C LYS A 82 -9.57 17.84 -6.01
N HIS A 83 -8.83 16.87 -6.53
CA HIS A 83 -9.29 15.48 -6.60
C HIS A 83 -9.63 14.90 -5.23
N PHE A 84 -8.83 15.22 -4.20
CA PHE A 84 -9.06 14.75 -2.83
C PHE A 84 -9.77 15.78 -1.93
N LYS A 85 -10.33 16.85 -2.51
CA LYS A 85 -11.03 17.94 -1.80
C LYS A 85 -10.21 18.52 -0.64
N LEU A 86 -8.92 18.74 -0.89
CA LEU A 86 -7.96 19.23 0.12
C LEU A 86 -7.84 20.76 0.14
N GLU A 87 -8.53 21.47 -0.76
CA GLU A 87 -8.43 22.94 -0.91
C GLU A 87 -8.89 23.71 0.34
N GLU A 88 -9.75 23.09 1.17
CA GLU A 88 -10.33 23.67 2.39
C GLU A 88 -9.69 23.13 3.68
N GLU A 89 -8.67 22.26 3.56
CA GLU A 89 -8.02 21.65 4.72
C GLU A 89 -7.16 22.63 5.50
N GLN A 90 -6.97 22.31 6.78
CA GLN A 90 -6.10 23.09 7.66
C GLN A 90 -4.65 23.08 7.17
N LEU A 91 -3.96 24.19 7.43
CA LEU A 91 -2.63 24.45 6.88
C LEU A 91 -1.55 23.53 7.44
N ASP A 92 -1.71 23.09 8.69
CA ASP A 92 -0.87 22.09 9.35
C ASP A 92 -0.95 20.72 8.64
N ILE A 93 -2.15 20.35 8.16
CA ILE A 93 -2.35 19.17 7.33
C ILE A 93 -1.63 19.35 6.00
N LEU A 94 -1.91 20.43 5.27
CA LEU A 94 -1.37 20.69 3.93
C LEU A 94 0.16 20.79 3.91
N THR A 95 0.77 21.31 4.96
CA THR A 95 2.22 21.42 5.09
C THR A 95 2.88 20.16 5.60
N ASN A 96 2.15 19.13 6.04
CA ASN A 96 2.69 17.86 6.51
C ASN A 96 2.26 16.70 5.62
N HIS A 97 3.19 16.18 4.80
CA HIS A 97 2.92 15.03 3.93
C HIS A 97 2.33 13.82 4.64
N ARG A 98 2.65 13.57 5.93
CA ARG A 98 2.09 12.44 6.66
C ARG A 98 0.61 12.66 6.97
N SER A 99 0.25 13.85 7.40
CA SER A 99 -1.16 14.21 7.64
C SER A 99 -1.94 14.18 6.33
N LEU A 100 -1.41 14.79 5.26
CA LEU A 100 -1.99 14.75 3.92
C LEU A 100 -2.29 13.33 3.44
N ILE A 101 -1.32 12.42 3.53
CA ILE A 101 -1.54 11.05 3.06
C ILE A 101 -2.63 10.36 3.91
N SER A 102 -2.74 10.64 5.21
CA SER A 102 -3.77 10.04 6.06
C SER A 102 -5.16 10.42 5.57
N VAL A 103 -5.39 11.73 5.41
CA VAL A 103 -6.65 12.28 4.89
C VAL A 103 -6.96 11.75 3.50
N VAL A 104 -5.96 11.68 2.63
CA VAL A 104 -6.15 11.17 1.26
C VAL A 104 -6.50 9.69 1.25
N GLN A 105 -5.87 8.88 2.10
CA GLN A 105 -6.16 7.44 2.19
C GLN A 105 -7.58 7.16 2.69
N GLU A 106 -8.11 8.00 3.57
CA GLU A 106 -9.51 7.92 4.04
C GLU A 106 -10.50 8.23 2.91
N ARG A 107 -10.21 9.29 2.16
CA ARG A 107 -11.02 9.78 1.03
C ARG A 107 -10.89 8.95 -0.23
N GLU A 108 -9.86 8.11 -0.33
CA GLU A 108 -9.63 7.29 -1.51
C GLU A 108 -10.82 6.32 -1.71
N PRO A 109 -11.40 6.27 -2.92
CA PRO A 109 -12.45 5.30 -3.20
C PRO A 109 -11.90 3.88 -3.08
N VAL A 110 -12.78 2.96 -2.69
CA VAL A 110 -12.45 1.52 -2.70
C VAL A 110 -12.14 1.12 -4.14
N SER A 111 -11.02 0.43 -4.36
CA SER A 111 -10.68 -0.03 -5.70
C SER A 111 -11.81 -0.92 -6.24
N PRO A 112 -12.35 -0.65 -7.44
CA PRO A 112 -13.42 -1.47 -7.99
C PRO A 112 -12.91 -2.88 -8.32
N VAL A 113 -13.80 -3.85 -8.28
CA VAL A 113 -13.56 -5.23 -8.72
C VAL A 113 -14.49 -5.50 -9.89
N ARG A 114 -13.97 -5.98 -11.02
CA ARG A 114 -14.76 -6.16 -12.23
C ARG A 114 -15.89 -7.17 -12.02
N GLY A 115 -17.09 -6.82 -12.47
CA GLY A 115 -18.27 -7.69 -12.44
C GLY A 115 -18.99 -7.76 -11.09
N LEU A 116 -18.70 -6.85 -10.15
CA LEU A 116 -19.39 -6.74 -8.86
C LEU A 116 -20.11 -5.39 -8.72
N ALA A 117 -21.19 -5.39 -7.94
CA ALA A 117 -22.02 -4.20 -7.69
C ALA A 117 -21.38 -3.26 -6.64
N LEU A 118 -21.92 -2.05 -6.50
CA LEU A 118 -21.49 -1.06 -5.51
C LEU A 118 -21.60 -1.63 -4.08
N GLY A 119 -20.51 -1.55 -3.29
CA GLY A 119 -20.45 -2.00 -1.89
C GLY A 119 -19.78 -3.36 -1.67
N GLU A 120 -19.85 -4.27 -2.64
CA GLU A 120 -19.18 -5.58 -2.59
C GLU A 120 -17.63 -5.51 -2.58
N PRO A 121 -16.97 -4.55 -3.27
CA PRO A 121 -15.50 -4.49 -3.33
C PRO A 121 -14.81 -4.44 -1.95
N SER A 122 -15.40 -3.76 -0.96
CA SER A 122 -14.84 -3.70 0.40
C SER A 122 -14.75 -5.10 1.03
N THR A 123 -15.78 -5.92 0.84
CA THR A 123 -15.81 -7.32 1.29
C THR A 123 -14.77 -8.15 0.55
N VAL A 124 -14.66 -7.99 -0.78
CA VAL A 124 -13.62 -8.67 -1.57
C VAL A 124 -12.23 -8.36 -1.02
N TRP A 125 -11.90 -7.09 -0.79
CA TRP A 125 -10.57 -6.71 -0.33
C TRP A 125 -10.27 -7.17 1.10
N ARG A 126 -11.29 -7.27 1.95
CA ARG A 126 -11.19 -7.91 3.27
C ARG A 126 -10.87 -9.40 3.13
N ASN A 127 -11.56 -10.11 2.24
CA ASN A 127 -11.38 -11.54 1.98
C ASN A 127 -10.01 -11.85 1.33
N VAL A 128 -9.59 -11.05 0.36
CA VAL A 128 -8.25 -11.13 -0.26
C VAL A 128 -7.15 -11.04 0.80
N ASN A 129 -7.37 -10.25 1.85
CA ASN A 129 -6.43 -10.05 2.95
C ASN A 129 -6.70 -10.92 4.19
N HIS A 130 -7.57 -11.91 4.07
CA HIS A 130 -8.07 -12.69 5.21
C HIS A 130 -6.93 -13.35 6.01
N PRO A 131 -6.98 -13.33 7.36
CA PRO A 131 -5.93 -13.85 8.21
C PRO A 131 -5.61 -15.34 7.97
N ALA A 132 -6.62 -16.14 7.64
CA ALA A 132 -6.45 -17.57 7.35
C ALA A 132 -5.60 -17.87 6.09
N LEU A 133 -5.45 -16.92 5.18
CA LEU A 133 -4.67 -17.11 3.96
C LEU A 133 -3.16 -16.88 4.20
N PRO A 134 -2.28 -17.81 3.82
CA PRO A 134 -0.86 -17.54 3.67
C PRO A 134 -0.59 -16.44 2.63
N ASN A 135 0.58 -15.79 2.71
CA ASN A 135 0.93 -14.67 1.83
C ASN A 135 0.79 -15.01 0.33
N ARG A 136 1.20 -16.21 -0.08
CA ARG A 136 1.06 -16.66 -1.48
C ARG A 136 -0.40 -16.66 -1.95
N LEU A 137 -1.32 -17.14 -1.11
CA LEU A 137 -2.75 -17.21 -1.45
C LEU A 137 -3.42 -15.83 -1.40
N ARG A 138 -2.99 -14.95 -0.49
CA ARG A 138 -3.39 -13.53 -0.49
C ARG A 138 -2.95 -12.83 -1.77
N ASP A 139 -1.70 -13.03 -2.17
CA ASP A 139 -1.13 -12.47 -3.39
C ASP A 139 -1.88 -12.94 -4.63
N LEU A 140 -2.15 -14.24 -4.72
CA LEU A 140 -2.96 -14.80 -5.80
C LEU A 140 -4.37 -14.20 -5.82
N SER A 141 -5.05 -14.18 -4.67
CA SER A 141 -6.41 -13.62 -4.57
C SER A 141 -6.45 -12.13 -4.93
N TRP A 142 -5.40 -11.39 -4.58
CA TRP A 142 -5.24 -9.99 -4.95
C TRP A 142 -5.04 -9.83 -6.47
N MET A 143 -4.20 -10.66 -7.10
CA MET A 143 -4.03 -10.66 -8.56
C MET A 143 -5.32 -11.05 -9.30
N VAL A 144 -6.11 -11.96 -8.74
CA VAL A 144 -7.42 -12.36 -9.27
C VAL A 144 -8.40 -11.19 -9.21
N ALA A 145 -8.53 -10.53 -8.05
CA ALA A 145 -9.43 -9.40 -7.87
C ALA A 145 -9.08 -8.18 -8.75
N HIS A 146 -7.80 -7.98 -9.06
CA HIS A 146 -7.33 -6.96 -10.00
C HIS A 146 -7.34 -7.41 -11.47
N GLU A 147 -7.67 -8.67 -11.75
CA GLU A 147 -7.61 -9.30 -13.09
C GLU A 147 -6.24 -9.17 -13.80
N ILE A 148 -5.15 -9.24 -13.03
CA ILE A 148 -3.78 -9.05 -13.53
C ILE A 148 -2.97 -10.34 -13.62
N LEU A 149 -3.60 -11.51 -13.46
CA LEU A 149 -2.89 -12.76 -13.70
C LEU A 149 -2.39 -12.82 -15.17
N PRO A 150 -1.19 -13.36 -15.43
CA PRO A 150 -0.66 -13.49 -16.79
C PRO A 150 -1.33 -14.66 -17.55
N VAL A 151 -2.64 -14.52 -17.76
CA VAL A 151 -3.47 -15.33 -18.65
C VAL A 151 -3.28 -14.88 -20.11
N ARG A 152 -3.64 -15.72 -21.09
CA ARG A 152 -3.38 -15.46 -22.51
C ARG A 152 -4.01 -14.17 -23.00
N SER A 153 -5.21 -13.81 -22.56
CA SER A 153 -5.82 -12.52 -22.95
C SER A 153 -4.99 -11.30 -22.51
N VAL A 154 -4.47 -11.30 -21.28
CA VAL A 154 -3.61 -10.22 -20.73
C VAL A 154 -2.23 -10.22 -21.38
N MET A 155 -1.67 -11.40 -21.65
CA MET A 155 -0.36 -11.50 -22.31
C MET A 155 -0.45 -11.05 -23.77
N HIS A 156 -1.50 -11.45 -24.50
CA HIS A 156 -1.71 -11.10 -25.89
C HIS A 156 -1.91 -9.59 -26.08
N SER A 157 -2.73 -8.94 -25.25
CA SER A 157 -2.95 -7.49 -25.33
C SER A 157 -1.69 -6.66 -25.08
N ARG A 158 -0.64 -7.26 -24.52
CA ARG A 158 0.67 -6.66 -24.28
C ARG A 158 1.76 -7.15 -25.23
N GLY A 159 1.40 -7.89 -26.29
CA GLY A 159 2.36 -8.45 -27.25
C GLY A 159 3.27 -9.54 -26.67
N MET A 160 2.93 -10.12 -25.52
CA MET A 160 3.72 -11.18 -24.85
C MET A 160 3.23 -12.60 -25.18
N SER A 161 2.17 -12.74 -25.97
CA SER A 161 1.63 -14.02 -26.43
C SER A 161 1.11 -13.87 -27.85
N THR A 162 1.33 -14.88 -28.69
CA THR A 162 0.85 -14.92 -30.08
C THR A 162 -0.66 -15.18 -30.19
N SER A 163 -1.28 -15.68 -29.12
CA SER A 163 -2.70 -15.98 -29.07
C SER A 163 -3.31 -15.59 -27.71
N SER A 164 -4.58 -15.18 -27.73
CA SER A 164 -5.40 -14.90 -26.55
C SER A 164 -6.16 -16.14 -26.05
N LEU A 165 -6.09 -17.26 -26.77
CA LEU A 165 -6.86 -18.47 -26.51
C LEU A 165 -6.29 -19.31 -25.36
N CYS A 166 -7.15 -20.07 -24.70
CA CYS A 166 -6.83 -20.98 -23.62
C CYS A 166 -5.78 -22.01 -24.06
N PRO A 167 -4.70 -22.20 -23.29
CA PRO A 167 -3.64 -23.14 -23.65
C PRO A 167 -4.04 -24.60 -23.44
N ARG A 168 -5.23 -24.88 -22.88
CA ARG A 168 -5.69 -26.25 -22.66
C ARG A 168 -6.21 -26.86 -23.96
N PRO A 169 -5.81 -28.10 -24.30
CA PRO A 169 -6.31 -28.79 -25.49
C PRO A 169 -7.84 -28.86 -25.50
N GLY A 170 -8.44 -28.60 -26.66
CA GLY A 170 -9.89 -28.69 -26.85
C GLY A 170 -10.73 -27.56 -26.24
N CYS A 171 -10.13 -26.57 -25.57
CA CYS A 171 -10.90 -25.48 -24.97
C CYS A 171 -11.20 -24.35 -25.97
N GLY A 172 -10.19 -23.84 -26.67
CA GLY A 172 -10.36 -22.86 -27.76
C GLY A 172 -10.91 -21.46 -27.40
N ALA A 173 -11.38 -21.22 -26.17
CA ALA A 173 -11.94 -19.93 -25.75
C ALA A 173 -10.86 -18.93 -25.29
N PRO A 174 -11.10 -17.60 -25.33
CA PRO A 174 -10.18 -16.60 -24.78
C PRO A 174 -9.91 -16.82 -23.27
N GLU A 175 -8.63 -16.88 -22.89
CA GLU A 175 -8.24 -17.14 -21.49
C GLU A 175 -8.27 -15.85 -20.67
N SER A 176 -9.40 -15.58 -20.00
CA SER A 176 -9.50 -14.59 -18.92
C SER A 176 -9.22 -15.22 -17.55
N VAL A 177 -9.09 -14.41 -16.49
CA VAL A 177 -8.98 -14.92 -15.11
C VAL A 177 -10.20 -15.73 -14.71
N ARG A 178 -11.38 -15.20 -15.03
CA ARG A 178 -12.66 -15.88 -14.79
C ARG A 178 -12.74 -17.18 -15.59
N HIS A 179 -12.33 -17.17 -16.85
CA HIS A 179 -12.30 -18.38 -17.67
C HIS A 179 -11.40 -19.45 -17.02
N LEU A 180 -10.15 -19.09 -16.71
CA LEU A 180 -9.18 -20.01 -16.14
C LEU A 180 -9.65 -20.64 -14.82
N LEU A 181 -10.28 -19.87 -13.94
CA LEU A 181 -10.60 -20.31 -12.59
C LEU A 181 -12.03 -20.82 -12.42
N TRP A 182 -12.94 -20.58 -13.38
CA TRP A 182 -14.36 -20.89 -13.23
C TRP A 182 -15.01 -21.54 -14.45
N GLU A 183 -14.81 -20.98 -15.65
CA GLU A 183 -15.61 -21.34 -16.84
C GLU A 183 -14.93 -22.41 -17.72
N CYS A 184 -13.61 -22.52 -17.66
CA CYS A 184 -12.86 -23.51 -18.43
C CYS A 184 -13.32 -24.92 -18.02
N SER A 185 -13.51 -25.81 -19.00
CA SER A 185 -13.91 -27.21 -18.76
C SER A 185 -13.04 -27.90 -17.70
N ALA A 186 -11.73 -27.68 -17.75
CA ALA A 186 -10.81 -28.22 -16.76
C ALA A 186 -11.02 -27.65 -15.35
N ALA A 187 -11.43 -26.38 -15.23
CA ALA A 187 -11.76 -25.77 -13.95
C ALA A 187 -13.10 -26.29 -13.42
N VAL A 188 -14.11 -26.42 -14.30
CA VAL A 188 -15.40 -27.02 -13.97
C VAL A 188 -15.20 -28.43 -13.41
N GLU A 189 -14.38 -29.25 -14.07
CA GLU A 189 -14.02 -30.59 -13.59
C GLU A 189 -13.32 -30.55 -12.23
N GLN A 190 -12.37 -29.63 -12.01
CA GLN A 190 -11.72 -29.50 -10.69
C GLN A 190 -12.72 -29.22 -9.57
N TRP A 191 -13.65 -28.28 -9.80
CA TRP A 191 -14.61 -27.90 -8.78
C TRP A 191 -15.65 -29.00 -8.52
N ALA A 192 -16.06 -29.75 -9.55
CA ALA A 192 -16.92 -30.92 -9.40
C ALA A 192 -16.26 -32.01 -8.54
N LEU A 193 -14.99 -32.31 -8.79
CA LEU A 193 -14.21 -33.30 -8.03
C LEU A 193 -13.88 -32.84 -6.60
N ALA A 194 -13.74 -31.53 -6.37
CA ALA A 194 -13.37 -30.99 -5.06
C ALA A 194 -14.49 -31.17 -4.01
N GLY A 195 -15.75 -30.88 -4.37
CA GLY A 195 -16.89 -30.90 -3.45
C GLY A 195 -17.44 -32.28 -3.12
N THR A 196 -17.11 -33.30 -3.91
CA THR A 196 -17.69 -34.65 -3.75
C THR A 196 -16.84 -35.61 -2.92
N LEU A 197 -15.50 -35.43 -2.84
CA LEU A 197 -14.62 -36.48 -2.27
C LEU A 197 -13.43 -36.00 -1.42
N GLN A 198 -12.99 -34.74 -1.52
CA GLN A 198 -11.71 -34.32 -0.89
C GLN A 198 -11.82 -33.17 0.12
N PHE A 199 -12.84 -32.30 0.00
CA PHE A 199 -12.98 -31.14 0.88
C PHE A 199 -14.40 -31.02 1.44
N PRO A 200 -14.68 -31.60 2.63
CA PRO A 200 -16.03 -31.58 3.22
C PRO A 200 -16.59 -30.18 3.53
N CYS A 201 -15.73 -29.17 3.62
CA CYS A 201 -16.13 -27.78 3.85
C CYS A 201 -16.61 -27.05 2.58
N LEU A 202 -16.53 -27.68 1.41
CA LEU A 202 -17.03 -27.12 0.17
C LEU A 202 -18.41 -27.73 -0.15
N PRO A 203 -19.39 -26.92 -0.55
CA PRO A 203 -20.63 -27.45 -1.09
C PRO A 203 -20.37 -28.08 -2.48
N ALA A 204 -21.39 -28.78 -2.98
CA ALA A 204 -21.39 -29.31 -4.34
C ALA A 204 -21.19 -28.19 -5.37
N ARG A 205 -20.67 -28.53 -6.56
CA ARG A 205 -20.32 -27.57 -7.61
C ARG A 205 -21.51 -26.71 -8.03
N GLU A 206 -22.69 -27.29 -8.05
CA GLU A 206 -23.96 -26.69 -8.46
C GLU A 206 -24.35 -25.53 -7.54
N VAL A 207 -23.94 -25.61 -6.27
CA VAL A 207 -24.19 -24.57 -5.25
C VAL A 207 -23.09 -23.49 -5.27
N LEU A 208 -21.87 -23.83 -5.72
CA LEU A 208 -20.80 -22.85 -5.83
C LEU A 208 -21.14 -21.75 -6.85
N THR A 209 -20.86 -20.51 -6.47
CA THR A 209 -20.97 -19.35 -7.35
C THR A 209 -19.59 -18.82 -7.75
N ALA A 210 -19.53 -18.12 -8.88
CA ALA A 210 -18.29 -17.50 -9.33
C ALA A 210 -17.79 -16.43 -8.34
N GLN A 211 -18.70 -15.67 -7.74
CA GLN A 211 -18.36 -14.64 -6.74
C GLN A 211 -17.72 -15.25 -5.49
N LEU A 212 -18.26 -16.38 -5.01
CA LEU A 212 -17.69 -17.11 -3.87
C LEU A 212 -16.30 -17.65 -4.22
N VAL A 213 -16.16 -18.32 -5.36
CA VAL A 213 -14.88 -18.91 -5.77
C VAL A 213 -13.81 -17.85 -6.01
N LEU A 214 -14.11 -16.82 -6.80
CA LEU A 214 -13.12 -15.81 -7.17
C LEU A 214 -12.82 -14.86 -6.01
N TYR A 215 -13.83 -14.43 -5.25
CA TYR A 215 -13.74 -13.29 -4.34
C TYR A 215 -14.15 -13.58 -2.88
N GLY A 216 -14.68 -14.77 -2.59
CA GLY A 216 -15.10 -15.14 -1.23
C GLY A 216 -16.40 -14.44 -0.81
N VAL A 217 -17.18 -13.93 -1.76
CA VAL A 217 -18.43 -13.23 -1.48
C VAL A 217 -19.57 -14.26 -1.55
N SER A 218 -20.27 -14.43 -0.43
CA SER A 218 -21.49 -15.24 -0.32
C SER A 218 -22.61 -14.40 0.29
N HIS A 219 -23.85 -14.69 -0.11
CA HIS A 219 -25.05 -14.13 0.51
C HIS A 219 -25.51 -14.94 1.74
N GLU A 220 -25.01 -16.15 1.90
CA GLU A 220 -25.31 -17.00 3.04
C GLU A 220 -24.45 -16.63 4.25
N GLN A 221 -25.09 -16.52 5.41
CA GLN A 221 -24.38 -16.30 6.65
C GLN A 221 -23.79 -17.63 7.13
N GLN A 222 -22.47 -17.64 7.32
CA GLN A 222 -21.74 -18.80 7.79
C GLN A 222 -20.88 -18.40 8.99
N PRO A 223 -20.68 -19.28 10.00
CA PRO A 223 -19.79 -18.99 11.11
C PRO A 223 -18.37 -18.60 10.62
N PRO A 224 -17.69 -17.63 11.26
CA PRO A 224 -16.39 -17.13 10.80
C PRO A 224 -15.32 -18.22 10.65
N LYS A 225 -15.34 -19.24 11.51
CA LYS A 225 -14.41 -20.36 11.46
C LYS A 225 -14.60 -21.19 10.21
N ASP A 226 -15.86 -21.50 9.89
CA ASP A 226 -16.20 -22.33 8.74
C ASP A 226 -15.91 -21.57 7.44
N PHE A 227 -16.22 -20.26 7.40
CA PHE A 227 -15.84 -19.40 6.28
C PHE A 227 -14.32 -19.37 6.09
N SER A 228 -13.56 -19.26 7.19
CA SER A 228 -12.08 -19.24 7.12
C SER A 228 -11.53 -20.51 6.47
N GLN A 229 -12.06 -21.67 6.83
CA GLN A 229 -11.67 -22.95 6.27
C GLN A 229 -12.11 -23.12 4.82
N GLN A 230 -13.35 -22.74 4.50
CA GLN A 230 -13.88 -22.76 3.14
C GLN A 230 -13.05 -21.85 2.23
N TRP A 231 -12.79 -20.61 2.64
CA TRP A 231 -12.04 -19.64 1.87
C TRP A 231 -10.58 -20.04 1.66
N LEU A 232 -9.92 -20.60 2.68
CA LEU A 232 -8.59 -21.18 2.54
C LEU A 232 -8.57 -22.28 1.49
N THR A 233 -9.56 -23.17 1.51
CA THR A 233 -9.69 -24.28 0.57
C THR A 233 -9.92 -23.79 -0.87
N LEU A 234 -10.86 -22.85 -1.06
CA LEU A 234 -11.10 -22.21 -2.36
C LEU A 234 -9.83 -21.53 -2.91
N ALA A 235 -9.10 -20.80 -2.06
CA ALA A 235 -7.85 -20.15 -2.44
C ALA A 235 -6.74 -21.15 -2.80
N ALA A 236 -6.65 -22.28 -2.08
CA ALA A 236 -5.69 -23.35 -2.37
C ALA A 236 -5.99 -24.04 -3.71
N ILE A 237 -7.26 -24.32 -4.02
CA ILE A 237 -7.65 -24.90 -5.31
C ILE A 237 -7.36 -23.91 -6.45
N LYS A 238 -7.65 -22.61 -6.28
CA LYS A 238 -7.24 -21.58 -7.25
C LYS A 238 -5.73 -21.58 -7.51
N ASP A 239 -4.91 -21.68 -6.46
CA ASP A 239 -3.44 -21.74 -6.63
C ASP A 239 -2.98 -23.01 -7.33
N ALA A 240 -3.63 -24.15 -7.06
CA ALA A 240 -3.35 -25.40 -7.74
C ALA A 240 -3.73 -25.35 -9.23
N ILE A 241 -4.91 -24.82 -9.58
CA ILE A 241 -5.34 -24.59 -10.97
C ILE A 241 -4.35 -23.68 -11.69
N TRP A 242 -3.98 -22.56 -11.05
CA TRP A 242 -3.01 -21.61 -11.60
C TRP A 242 -1.63 -22.24 -11.82
N THR A 243 -1.16 -23.01 -10.84
CA THR A 243 0.13 -23.72 -10.92
C THR A 243 0.12 -24.79 -12.01
N SER A 244 -0.95 -25.58 -12.11
CA SER A 244 -1.16 -26.57 -13.18
C SER A 244 -1.12 -25.92 -14.57
N ARG A 245 -1.84 -24.81 -14.75
CA ARG A 245 -1.80 -24.04 -16.01
C ARG A 245 -0.38 -23.53 -16.32
N ASN A 246 0.34 -23.02 -15.33
CA ASN A 246 1.71 -22.54 -15.56
C ASN A 246 2.69 -23.65 -15.92
N LEU A 247 2.51 -24.85 -15.38
CA LEU A 247 3.29 -26.03 -15.78
C LEU A 247 2.99 -26.43 -17.22
N LEU A 248 1.72 -26.34 -17.65
CA LEU A 248 1.35 -26.55 -19.04
C LEU A 248 2.03 -25.53 -19.96
N VAL A 249 1.92 -24.24 -19.65
CA VAL A 249 2.47 -23.18 -20.52
C VAL A 249 4.00 -23.17 -20.54
N ARG A 250 4.67 -23.36 -19.40
CA ARG A 250 6.14 -23.24 -19.31
C ARG A 250 6.89 -24.53 -19.58
N LYS A 251 6.30 -25.67 -19.24
CA LYS A 251 6.96 -26.98 -19.27
C LYS A 251 6.24 -27.99 -20.17
N HIS A 252 5.14 -27.61 -20.81
CA HIS A 252 4.30 -28.51 -21.63
C HIS A 252 3.81 -29.73 -20.84
N LYS A 253 3.66 -29.60 -19.51
CA LYS A 253 3.21 -30.68 -18.63
C LYS A 253 1.74 -30.54 -18.29
N GLN A 254 0.93 -31.50 -18.71
CA GLN A 254 -0.46 -31.63 -18.26
C GLN A 254 -0.48 -32.38 -16.93
N ILE A 255 -1.13 -31.79 -15.93
CA ILE A 255 -1.28 -32.39 -14.61
C ILE A 255 -2.69 -32.98 -14.49
N PRO A 256 -2.84 -34.27 -14.14
CA PRO A 256 -4.15 -34.89 -13.94
C PRO A 256 -4.98 -34.16 -12.87
N PRO A 257 -6.31 -34.05 -13.03
CA PRO A 257 -7.21 -33.40 -12.07
C PRO A 257 -6.99 -33.80 -10.60
N VAL A 258 -6.92 -35.11 -10.34
CA VAL A 258 -6.69 -35.63 -8.98
C VAL A 258 -5.37 -35.13 -8.38
N ALA A 259 -4.32 -35.00 -9.19
CA ALA A 259 -3.04 -34.48 -8.72
C ALA A 259 -3.11 -32.98 -8.40
N VAL A 260 -3.91 -32.20 -9.16
CA VAL A 260 -4.17 -30.78 -8.85
C VAL A 260 -4.87 -30.64 -7.49
N LEU A 261 -5.87 -31.46 -7.20
CA LEU A 261 -6.54 -31.44 -5.90
C LEU A 261 -5.63 -31.88 -4.75
N ARG A 262 -4.75 -32.87 -4.96
CA ARG A 262 -3.71 -33.24 -3.98
C ARG A 262 -2.77 -32.07 -3.67
N MET A 263 -2.39 -31.27 -4.67
CA MET A 263 -1.58 -30.06 -4.45
C MET A 263 -2.34 -29.04 -3.59
N ALA A 264 -3.64 -28.86 -3.83
CA ALA A 264 -4.47 -27.99 -3.02
C ALA A 264 -4.59 -28.51 -1.56
N ALA A 265 -4.84 -29.81 -1.38
CA ALA A 265 -4.93 -30.45 -0.07
C ALA A 265 -3.64 -30.28 0.74
N ALA A 266 -2.48 -30.54 0.13
CA ALA A 266 -1.19 -30.32 0.75
C ALA A 266 -1.01 -28.85 1.18
N THR A 267 -1.48 -27.89 0.38
CA THR A 267 -1.43 -26.46 0.71
C THR A 267 -2.31 -26.13 1.93
N VAL A 268 -3.52 -26.69 2.00
CA VAL A 268 -4.43 -26.52 3.15
C VAL A 268 -3.82 -27.11 4.42
N THR A 269 -3.27 -28.33 4.35
CA THR A 269 -2.62 -28.99 5.50
C THR A 269 -1.42 -28.19 6.01
N MET A 270 -0.55 -27.70 5.11
CA MET A 270 0.59 -26.87 5.49
C MET A 270 0.16 -25.53 6.13
N ALA A 271 -0.90 -24.91 5.61
CA ALA A 271 -1.43 -23.68 6.19
C ALA A 271 -2.03 -23.91 7.58
N GLY A 272 -2.72 -25.04 7.80
CA GLY A 272 -3.22 -25.46 9.11
C GLY A 272 -2.10 -25.69 10.12
N ALA A 273 -1.02 -26.38 9.72
CA ALA A 273 0.15 -26.61 10.58
C ALA A 273 0.90 -25.31 10.94
N ALA A 274 0.98 -24.36 10.01
CA ALA A 274 1.60 -23.05 10.25
C ALA A 274 0.74 -22.09 11.08
N GLY A 275 -0.57 -22.34 11.18
CA GLY A 275 -1.53 -21.52 11.94
C GLY A 275 -1.36 -21.54 13.46
N GLY A 276 -0.55 -22.46 14.00
CA GLY A 276 -0.27 -22.59 15.44
C GLY A 276 0.73 -21.60 16.02
N ARG A 277 1.42 -20.78 15.20
CA ARG A 277 2.28 -19.70 15.69
C ARG A 277 1.87 -18.38 15.04
N PRO A 278 1.38 -17.39 15.80
CA PRO A 278 1.24 -16.04 15.27
C PRO A 278 2.64 -15.56 14.90
N ARG A 279 2.91 -15.46 13.59
CA ARG A 279 4.12 -14.82 13.11
C ARG A 279 4.00 -13.34 13.46
N LYS A 280 4.50 -12.95 14.64
CA LYS A 280 4.79 -11.56 14.96
C LYS A 280 5.55 -11.02 13.75
N GLN A 281 4.98 -10.04 13.06
CA GLN A 281 5.79 -9.24 12.14
C GLN A 281 7.04 -8.87 12.92
N PRO A 282 8.26 -9.09 12.39
CA PRO A 282 9.41 -8.47 13.02
C PRO A 282 9.07 -6.98 13.04
N GLN A 283 8.89 -6.43 14.24
CA GLN A 283 8.84 -4.99 14.42
C GLN A 283 10.10 -4.50 13.73
N ARG A 284 9.95 -3.89 12.55
CA ARG A 284 10.98 -3.02 12.03
C ARG A 284 11.06 -1.91 13.07
N ARG A 285 11.93 -2.08 14.07
CA ARG A 285 12.50 -0.96 14.83
C ARG A 285 13.17 -0.10 13.76
N ILE A 286 12.40 0.83 13.21
CA ILE A 286 12.99 2.09 12.81
C ILE A 286 13.47 2.64 14.14
N ALA A 287 14.79 2.64 14.36
CA ALA A 287 15.37 3.32 15.50
C ALA A 287 14.84 4.76 15.47
N SER A 288 13.92 5.06 16.37
CA SER A 288 13.58 6.43 16.73
C SER A 288 14.85 7.01 17.33
N VAL A 289 15.61 7.74 16.52
CA VAL A 289 16.64 8.64 17.01
C VAL A 289 15.93 9.61 17.97
N PRO A 290 16.30 9.69 19.25
CA PRO A 290 15.75 10.69 20.14
C PRO A 290 16.12 12.06 19.58
N ILE A 291 15.11 12.89 19.33
CA ILE A 291 15.32 14.30 19.07
C ILE A 291 15.89 14.86 20.37
N ARG A 292 17.19 15.16 20.37
CA ARG A 292 17.84 15.94 21.42
C ARG A 292 17.28 17.35 21.33
N THR A 293 16.23 17.64 22.11
CA THR A 293 15.83 19.01 22.43
C THR A 293 16.96 19.63 23.24
N LYS A 294 17.86 20.35 22.58
CA LYS A 294 18.59 21.42 23.27
C LYS A 294 17.61 22.58 23.40
N GLU A 295 17.03 22.73 24.58
CA GLU A 295 16.46 24.00 25.00
C GLU A 295 17.57 25.06 25.02
N PRO A 296 17.27 26.32 24.68
CA PRO A 296 18.21 27.42 24.81
C PRO A 296 18.44 27.73 26.30
N GLU A 297 19.72 27.74 26.71
CA GLU A 297 20.13 28.12 28.06
C GLU A 297 19.67 29.55 28.38
N LEU A 298 18.73 29.66 29.31
CA LEU A 298 18.42 30.89 30.02
C LEU A 298 19.60 31.26 30.92
N HIS A 299 20.18 32.44 30.69
CA HIS A 299 21.12 33.09 31.61
C HIS A 299 20.43 33.38 32.96
N GLY A 300 20.54 32.41 33.87
CA GLY A 300 20.23 32.56 35.28
C GLY A 300 21.49 32.91 36.06
N LYS A 301 21.60 34.17 36.48
CA LYS A 301 22.55 34.62 37.51
C LYS A 301 22.40 33.72 38.74
N SER A 302 23.49 33.14 39.22
CA SER A 302 23.52 32.63 40.59
C SER A 302 24.83 32.98 41.27
N SER A 303 24.65 33.85 42.25
CA SER A 303 25.58 34.32 43.25
C SER A 303 26.15 33.12 44.03
N LYS A 304 27.47 32.99 44.12
CA LYS A 304 28.11 32.16 45.14
C LYS A 304 28.67 33.08 46.22
N GLN A 305 27.99 33.02 47.37
CA GLN A 305 28.45 33.56 48.64
C GLN A 305 29.83 32.99 48.99
N GLN A 306 30.78 33.89 49.22
CA GLN A 306 31.98 33.64 50.01
C GLN A 306 31.63 33.83 51.49
N GLN A 307 32.08 32.89 52.33
CA GLN A 307 32.27 33.12 53.77
C GLN A 307 33.78 33.18 54.08
N PRO A 308 34.17 33.86 55.17
CA PRO A 308 35.44 34.59 55.25
C PRO A 308 36.51 33.88 56.11
N GLY A 309 37.77 34.31 55.96
CA GLY A 309 38.82 34.05 56.96
C GLY A 309 40.27 34.14 56.52
N SER A 310 40.76 35.37 56.26
CA SER A 310 42.06 36.00 56.63
C SER A 310 43.43 35.25 56.43
N PRO A 311 44.61 35.88 56.67
CA PRO A 311 45.50 36.31 55.58
C PRO A 311 46.93 35.72 55.68
N GLY A 312 47.73 35.80 54.59
CA GLY A 312 49.12 35.34 54.66
C GLY A 312 49.97 35.47 53.40
N VAL A 313 50.51 36.68 53.17
CA VAL A 313 51.94 36.95 52.90
C VAL A 313 52.65 36.31 51.67
N ALA A 314 53.04 37.24 50.78
CA ALA A 314 54.32 37.40 50.06
C ALA A 314 54.73 36.57 48.83
N GLY A 315 55.23 37.34 47.86
CA GLY A 315 56.32 37.00 46.91
C GLY A 315 55.87 36.26 45.66
N GLY A 316 56.18 36.64 44.43
CA GLY A 316 57.12 37.60 43.90
C GLY A 316 57.63 37.08 42.54
N LYS A 317 57.79 37.99 41.57
CA LYS A 317 58.66 37.91 40.37
C LYS A 317 58.26 36.97 39.21
N GLU A 318 58.02 37.51 38.00
CA GLU A 318 59.00 37.74 36.88
C GLU A 318 59.52 36.39 36.31
N GLN A 319 59.55 36.06 35.01
CA GLN A 319 59.85 36.72 33.71
C GLN A 319 59.21 35.84 32.60
N GLN A 320 58.65 36.39 31.50
CA GLN A 320 59.28 36.75 30.22
C GLN A 320 60.11 35.69 29.47
N GLY A 321 59.81 35.59 28.16
CA GLY A 321 60.64 35.01 27.09
C GLY A 321 60.21 33.59 26.68
N GLY A 322 59.99 33.22 25.41
CA GLY A 322 60.29 33.82 24.12
C GLY A 322 60.54 32.69 23.09
N GLY A 323 60.32 32.95 21.80
CA GLY A 323 60.77 32.14 20.66
C GLY A 323 59.69 31.21 20.06
N LEU A 324 59.21 31.45 18.81
CA LEU A 324 59.82 31.04 17.52
C LEU A 324 59.99 29.51 17.48
N LEU A 325 59.28 28.73 16.66
CA LEU A 325 58.83 28.87 15.26
C LEU A 325 57.47 28.19 15.06
#